data_AF-A0A3C0WEF1-F1
#
_entry.id   AF-A0A3C0WEF1-F1
#
_cell.length_a   1.000
_cell.length_b   1.000
_cell.length_c   1.000
_cell.angle_alpha   90.00
_cell.angle_beta   90.00
_cell.angle_gamma   90.00
#
_symmetry.space_group_name_H-M   'P 1'
#
loop_
_entity.id
_entity.type
_entity.pdbx_description
1 polymer ?
#
loop_
_entity_poly.entity_id
_entity_poly.type
_entity_poly.pdbx_seq_one_letter_code
_entity_poly.pdbx_strand_id
1 'polypeptide(L)'
;NMSGWNHFRIRDAVSEACQKPVAFVNDANAAAYGEFWVGTGAENDCLIMLTLGTGLGGGIIIRDISLDGEHSHGSECGHVIVDTSDAARMCPCGLRG
;
A
#
# COMPACT_ATOMS: atom_id res chain seq x y z
N ASN A 1 6.75 -8.02 11.54
CA ASN A 1 6.22 -7.35 12.77
C ASN A 1 4.97 -8.03 13.34
N MET A 2 4.33 -8.99 12.65
CA MET A 2 3.14 -9.70 13.16
C MET A 2 3.40 -11.21 13.29
N SER A 3 3.63 -11.69 14.52
CA SER A 3 3.88 -13.12 14.77
C SER A 3 2.63 -13.96 14.46
N GLY A 4 2.79 -15.09 13.77
CA GLY A 4 1.68 -15.99 13.42
C GLY A 4 0.90 -15.59 12.16
N TRP A 5 1.27 -14.50 11.51
CA TRP A 5 0.62 -14.03 10.28
C TRP A 5 1.22 -14.59 8.99
N ASN A 6 2.32 -15.34 9.09
CA ASN A 6 2.94 -15.98 7.93
C ASN A 6 1.96 -16.96 7.29
N HIS A 7 1.59 -16.70 6.02
CA HIS A 7 0.56 -17.44 5.28
C HIS A 7 -0.81 -17.50 5.96
N PHE A 8 -1.10 -16.59 6.88
CA PHE A 8 -2.41 -16.52 7.52
C PHE A 8 -3.45 -15.96 6.55
N ARG A 9 -4.56 -16.70 6.37
CA ARG A 9 -5.63 -16.34 5.43
C ARG A 9 -6.56 -15.29 6.03
N ILE A 10 -6.03 -14.11 6.34
CA ILE A 10 -6.72 -13.04 7.09
C ILE A 10 -8.09 -12.68 6.48
N ARG A 11 -8.16 -12.51 5.16
CA ARG A 11 -9.41 -12.19 4.44
C ARG A 11 -10.49 -13.25 4.72
N ASP A 12 -10.12 -14.52 4.60
CA ASP A 12 -11.06 -15.63 4.75
C ASP A 12 -11.49 -15.78 6.20
N ALA A 13 -10.56 -15.69 7.14
CA ALA A 13 -10.86 -15.74 8.58
C ALA A 13 -11.82 -14.62 9.02
N VAL A 14 -11.62 -13.40 8.52
CA VAL A 14 -12.54 -12.28 8.80
C VAL A 14 -13.90 -12.51 8.13
N SER A 15 -13.92 -13.00 6.88
CA SER A 15 -15.16 -13.30 6.16
C SER A 15 -16.00 -14.36 6.86
N GLU A 16 -15.38 -15.42 7.37
CA GLU A 16 -16.03 -16.46 8.17
C GLU A 16 -16.57 -15.91 9.50
N ALA A 17 -15.82 -15.04 10.18
CA ALA A 17 -16.25 -14.47 11.45
C ALA A 17 -17.44 -13.51 11.29
N CYS A 18 -17.46 -12.70 10.22
CA CYS A 18 -18.47 -11.67 10.03
C CYS A 18 -19.63 -12.09 9.12
N GLN A 19 -19.50 -13.22 8.41
CA GLN A 19 -20.45 -13.70 7.40
C GLN A 19 -20.75 -12.66 6.31
N LYS A 20 -19.71 -11.93 5.88
CA LYS A 20 -19.80 -10.92 4.81
C LYS A 20 -18.64 -11.03 3.83
N PRO A 21 -18.80 -10.50 2.59
CA PRO A 21 -17.68 -10.30 1.68
C PRO A 21 -16.62 -9.40 2.31
N VAL A 22 -15.34 -9.77 2.15
CA VAL A 22 -14.19 -9.04 2.69
C VAL A 22 -13.18 -8.79 1.57
N ALA A 23 -12.80 -7.53 1.40
CA ALA A 23 -11.63 -7.12 0.64
C ALA A 23 -10.46 -6.89 1.59
N PHE A 24 -9.23 -7.06 1.11
CA PHE A 24 -8.01 -6.83 1.85
C PHE A 24 -7.06 -5.99 1.01
N VAL A 25 -6.51 -4.93 1.61
CA VAL A 25 -5.66 -3.94 0.95
C VAL A 25 -4.68 -3.39 2.00
N ASN A 26 -3.51 -2.92 1.57
CA ASN A 26 -2.56 -2.27 2.48
C ASN A 26 -3.13 -0.94 3.01
N ASP A 27 -2.54 -0.43 4.09
CA ASP A 27 -2.97 0.80 4.77
C ASP A 27 -2.82 2.06 3.90
N ALA A 28 -1.72 2.20 3.15
CA ALA A 28 -1.47 3.36 2.28
C ALA A 28 -2.44 3.43 1.09
N ASN A 29 -2.73 2.31 0.44
CA ASN A 29 -3.74 2.16 -0.61
C ASN A 29 -5.14 2.41 -0.06
N ALA A 30 -5.47 1.88 1.12
CA ALA A 30 -6.75 2.15 1.78
C ALA A 30 -6.94 3.65 2.05
N ALA A 31 -5.89 4.30 2.54
CA ALA A 31 -5.91 5.73 2.79
C ALA A 31 -6.04 6.53 1.48
N ALA A 32 -5.33 6.14 0.42
CA ALA A 32 -5.40 6.81 -0.88
C ALA A 32 -6.79 6.68 -1.50
N TYR A 33 -7.39 5.49 -1.39
CA TYR A 33 -8.76 5.24 -1.81
C TYR A 33 -9.77 6.06 -1.02
N GLY A 34 -9.56 6.26 0.29
CA GLY A 34 -10.38 7.14 1.11
C GLY A 34 -10.35 8.60 0.63
N GLU A 35 -9.15 9.14 0.38
CA GLU A 35 -8.99 10.50 -0.15
C GLU A 35 -9.57 10.66 -1.55
N PHE A 36 -9.47 9.62 -2.40
CA PHE A 36 -10.08 9.60 -3.72
C PHE A 36 -11.61 9.47 -3.66
N TRP A 37 -12.17 8.73 -2.71
CA TRP A 37 -13.60 8.50 -2.65
C TRP A 37 -14.38 9.71 -2.10
N VAL A 38 -13.95 10.26 -0.97
CA VAL A 38 -14.68 11.33 -0.26
C VAL A 38 -13.79 12.45 0.25
N GLY A 39 -12.49 12.36 0.01
CA GLY A 39 -11.52 13.35 0.47
C GLY A 39 -11.14 14.36 -0.61
N THR A 40 -9.92 14.86 -0.52
CA THR A 40 -9.41 15.93 -1.38
C THR A 40 -9.23 15.47 -2.84
N GLY A 41 -9.15 14.16 -3.06
CA GLY A 41 -9.00 13.55 -4.37
C GLY A 41 -10.28 13.37 -5.16
N ALA A 42 -11.47 13.60 -4.58
CA ALA A 42 -12.75 13.19 -5.14
C ALA A 42 -13.12 13.78 -6.51
N GLU A 43 -12.53 14.91 -6.89
CA GLU A 43 -12.76 15.55 -8.20
C GLU A 43 -11.67 15.21 -9.24
N ASN A 44 -10.76 14.28 -8.95
CA ASN A 44 -9.64 13.92 -9.81
C ASN A 44 -9.70 12.46 -10.22
N ASP A 45 -9.56 12.19 -11.52
CA ASP A 45 -9.54 10.80 -12.05
C ASP A 45 -8.23 10.05 -11.73
N CYS A 46 -7.17 10.78 -11.34
CA CYS A 46 -5.86 10.22 -11.04
C CYS A 46 -5.32 10.83 -9.75
N LEU A 47 -4.79 9.98 -8.87
CA LEU A 47 -4.29 10.38 -7.56
C LEU A 47 -3.07 9.54 -7.18
N ILE A 48 -2.03 10.21 -6.70
CA ILE A 48 -0.92 9.56 -5.98
C ILE A 48 -0.94 10.12 -4.57
N MET A 49 -1.02 9.23 -3.59
CA MET A 49 -0.83 9.59 -2.20
C MET A 49 0.48 9.02 -1.67
N LEU A 50 1.22 9.84 -0.93
CA LEU A 50 2.40 9.42 -0.19
C LEU A 50 2.12 9.62 1.30
N THR A 51 2.27 8.56 2.09
CA THR A 51 2.09 8.62 3.54
C THR A 51 3.48 8.70 4.18
N LEU A 52 3.75 9.78 4.91
CA LEU A 52 4.99 9.96 5.65
C LEU A 52 4.74 9.75 7.15
N GLY A 53 5.44 8.79 7.74
CA GLY A 53 5.36 8.46 9.16
C GLY A 53 6.64 7.78 9.63
N THR A 54 6.52 6.62 10.28
CA THR A 54 7.68 5.80 10.64
C THR A 54 8.48 5.35 9.41
N GLY A 55 7.80 5.21 8.26
CA GLY A 55 8.39 5.00 6.94
C GLY A 55 7.67 5.84 5.88
N LEU A 56 7.83 5.47 4.62
CA LEU A 56 7.11 6.05 3.48
C LEU A 56 6.25 4.96 2.85
N GLY A 57 4.94 5.20 2.76
CA GLY A 57 4.01 4.36 2.01
C GLY A 57 3.44 5.10 0.81
N GLY A 58 2.72 4.40 -0.06
CA GLY A 58 2.07 5.02 -1.20
C GLY A 58 0.79 4.30 -1.64
N GLY A 59 -0.08 5.04 -2.31
CA GLY A 59 -1.23 4.52 -3.03
C GLY A 59 -1.40 5.27 -4.35
N ILE A 60 -1.73 4.55 -5.41
CA ILE A 60 -1.82 5.10 -6.76
C ILE A 60 -3.17 4.72 -7.37
N ILE A 61 -3.89 5.71 -7.89
CA ILE A 61 -5.16 5.54 -8.60
C ILE A 61 -5.03 6.21 -9.97
N ILE A 62 -5.39 5.49 -11.03
CA ILE A 62 -5.36 5.99 -12.41
C ILE A 62 -6.70 5.68 -13.07
N ARG A 63 -7.40 6.72 -13.54
CA ARG A 63 -8.70 6.61 -14.21
C ARG A 63 -9.67 5.75 -13.40
N ASP A 64 -9.85 6.13 -12.13
CA ASP A 64 -10.74 5.47 -11.17
C ASP A 64 -10.35 4.04 -10.76
N ILE A 65 -9.15 3.57 -11.14
CA ILE A 65 -8.66 2.23 -10.84
C ILE A 65 -7.47 2.30 -9.88
N SER A 66 -7.57 1.63 -8.73
CA SER A 66 -6.44 1.42 -7.83
C SER A 66 -5.37 0.54 -8.49
N LEU A 67 -4.12 0.98 -8.44
CA LEU A 67 -2.97 0.20 -8.88
C LEU A 67 -2.39 -0.62 -7.72
N ASP A 68 -2.89 -1.84 -7.59
CA ASP A 68 -2.44 -2.75 -6.52
C ASP A 68 -1.26 -3.65 -6.94
N GLY A 69 -1.07 -3.87 -8.25
CA GLY A 69 -0.06 -4.79 -8.79
C GLY A 69 -0.43 -6.28 -8.62
N GLU A 70 0.25 -7.17 -9.36
CA GLU A 70 -0.09 -8.61 -9.42
C GLU A 70 -0.04 -9.32 -8.07
N HIS A 71 0.83 -8.85 -7.17
CA HIS A 71 1.04 -9.42 -5.85
C HIS A 71 0.75 -8.44 -4.72
N SER A 72 -0.05 -7.39 -4.97
CA SER A 72 -0.36 -6.35 -3.98
C SER A 72 0.84 -5.49 -3.54
N HIS A 73 1.84 -5.31 -4.42
CA HIS A 73 3.04 -4.47 -4.21
C HIS A 73 3.17 -3.33 -5.23
N GLY A 74 2.09 -2.97 -5.94
CA GLY A 74 2.12 -2.01 -7.05
C GLY A 74 2.42 -0.56 -6.67
N SER A 75 2.32 -0.21 -5.39
CA SER A 75 2.40 1.14 -4.84
C SER A 75 3.42 1.27 -3.70
N GLU A 76 4.45 0.41 -3.67
CA GLU A 76 5.56 0.42 -2.70
C GLU A 76 6.53 1.60 -2.94
N CYS A 77 6.00 2.83 -2.99
CA CYS A 77 6.70 4.06 -3.34
C CYS A 77 7.90 4.34 -2.40
N GLY A 78 7.85 3.87 -1.15
CA GLY A 78 8.92 4.05 -0.17
C GLY A 78 10.15 3.19 -0.40
N HIS A 79 10.09 2.25 -1.36
CA HIS A 79 11.17 1.34 -1.68
C HIS A 79 11.75 1.55 -3.09
N VAL A 80 11.38 2.65 -3.75
CA VAL A 80 12.03 3.09 -4.99
C VAL A 80 13.45 3.54 -4.65
N ILE A 81 14.43 3.01 -5.39
CA ILE A 81 15.84 3.39 -5.23
C ILE A 81 16.02 4.84 -5.69
N VAL A 82 16.44 5.70 -4.77
CA VAL A 82 16.67 7.14 -5.04
C VAL A 82 18.16 7.50 -5.01
N ASP A 83 18.99 6.70 -4.35
CA ASP A 83 20.45 6.86 -4.30
C ASP A 83 21.14 5.55 -4.71
N THR A 84 21.84 5.58 -5.85
CA THR A 84 22.52 4.40 -6.42
C THR A 84 23.99 4.30 -6.00
N SER A 85 24.47 5.19 -5.13
CA SER A 85 25.86 5.17 -4.68
C SER A 85 26.14 4.00 -3.74
N ASP A 86 27.40 3.55 -3.69
CA ASP A 86 27.82 2.49 -2.76
C ASP A 86 27.65 2.90 -1.28
N ALA A 87 27.67 4.21 -1.01
CA ALA A 87 27.48 4.81 0.30
C ALA A 87 26.00 4.95 0.71
N ALA A 88 25.06 4.68 -0.19
CA ALA A 88 23.64 4.81 0.08
C ALA A 88 23.18 3.92 1.24
N ARG A 89 22.15 4.39 1.95
CA ARG A 89 21.61 3.74 3.14
C ARG A 89 21.00 2.38 2.77
N MET A 90 21.13 1.42 3.68
CA MET A 90 20.40 0.15 3.59
C MET A 90 18.96 0.33 4.10
N CYS A 91 17.99 -0.06 3.27
CA CYS A 91 16.60 -0.16 3.64
C CYS A 91 16.33 -1.50 4.34
N PRO A 92 15.46 -1.57 5.36
CA PRO A 92 15.08 -2.85 5.98
C PRO A 92 14.44 -3.87 5.02
N CYS A 93 13.98 -3.44 3.84
CA CYS A 93 13.52 -4.35 2.79
C CYS A 93 14.65 -5.14 2.11
N GLY A 94 15.92 -4.81 2.41
CA GLY A 94 17.11 -5.48 1.89
C GLY A 94 17.75 -4.79 0.69
N LEU A 95 17.11 -3.76 0.13
CA LEU A 95 17.67 -2.92 -0.94
C LEU A 95 18.52 -1.79 -0.38
N ARG A 96 19.42 -1.26 -1.23
CA ARG A 96 20.26 -0.09 -0.96
C ARG A 96 19.77 1.09 -1.80
N GLY A 97 19.68 2.26 -1.17
CA GLY A 97 19.18 3.49 -1.77
C GLY A 97 17.71 3.74 -1.50
#